data_AF-A0A261RLY8-F1
#
_entry.id   AF-A0A261RLY8-F1
#
_cell.length_a   1.000
_cell.length_b   1.000
_cell.length_c   1.000
_cell.angle_alpha   90.00
_cell.angle_beta   90.00
_cell.angle_gamma   90.00
#
_symmetry.space_group_name_H-M   'P 1'
#
loop_
_entity.id
_entity.type
_entity.pdbx_description
1 polymer ?
#
loop_
_entity_poly.entity_id
_entity_poly.type
_entity_poly.pdbx_seq_one_letter_code
_entity_poly.pdbx_strand_id
1 'polypeptide(L)'
;MCGLCGVLAGQMHWTEGRSMAEAPAGAARRERLARAAFLNRLLAAYACSVSDWQGSAYVLSSRTGKTEIVNDLGEIWQKVEAMTGVRPDPLTLRFTDAGVAYASADHG
;
A
#
# COMPACT_ATOMS: atom_id res chain seq x y z
N MET A 1 15.63 18.71 -18.21
CA MET A 1 14.72 18.84 -17.06
C MET A 1 15.19 20.02 -16.21
N CYS A 2 14.35 21.03 -15.99
CA CYS A 2 14.64 22.11 -15.03
C CYS A 2 14.41 21.58 -13.60
N GLY A 3 15.21 22.05 -12.64
CA GLY A 3 15.24 21.54 -11.25
C GLY A 3 13.93 21.61 -10.46
N LEU A 4 12.89 22.25 -11.01
CA LEU A 4 11.57 22.38 -10.37
C LEU A 4 10.84 21.05 -10.24
N CYS A 5 11.01 20.11 -11.19
CA CYS A 5 10.37 18.80 -11.12
C CYS A 5 10.91 17.95 -9.95
N GLY A 6 12.18 18.13 -9.57
CA GLY A 6 12.78 17.44 -8.42
C GLY A 6 12.34 18.03 -7.07
N VAL A 7 12.01 19.32 -7.03
CA VAL A 7 11.51 20.01 -5.82
C VAL A 7 10.03 19.72 -5.57
N LEU A 8 9.21 19.62 -6.63
CA LEU A 8 7.79 19.26 -6.54
C LEU A 8 7.53 17.76 -6.37
N ALA A 9 8.51 16.91 -6.68
CA ALA A 9 8.44 15.46 -6.44
C ALA A 9 8.49 15.08 -4.95
N GLY A 10 8.59 16.07 -4.04
CA GLY A 10 8.56 15.86 -2.60
C GLY A 10 9.64 14.90 -2.11
N GLN A 11 9.61 14.55 -0.83
CA GLN A 11 10.32 13.38 -0.34
C GLN A 11 9.69 12.15 -1.01
N MET A 12 10.19 11.75 -2.18
CA MET A 12 9.73 10.54 -2.85
C MET A 12 9.86 9.39 -1.86
N HIS A 13 8.72 8.88 -1.39
CA HIS A 13 8.70 7.71 -0.53
C HIS A 13 9.50 6.60 -1.24
N TRP A 14 10.29 5.81 -0.51
CA TRP A 14 11.25 4.85 -1.11
C TRP A 14 10.61 3.88 -2.10
N THR A 15 9.30 3.65 -1.99
CA THR A 15 8.52 2.82 -2.92
C THR A 15 8.23 3.53 -4.25
N GLU A 16 8.26 4.85 -4.29
CA GLU A 16 7.98 5.66 -5.47
C GLU A 16 9.24 6.10 -6.22
N GLY A 17 10.42 5.87 -5.62
CA GLY A 17 11.72 6.23 -6.15
C GLY A 17 12.15 5.40 -7.35
N ARG A 18 11.58 5.67 -8.53
CA ARG A 18 12.18 5.29 -9.81
C ARG A 18 12.87 6.50 -10.40
N SER A 19 14.13 6.37 -10.81
CA SER A 19 14.79 7.41 -11.60
C SER A 19 13.98 7.61 -12.89
N MET A 20 13.25 8.73 -12.96
CA MET A 20 12.39 9.05 -14.10
C MET A 20 13.18 9.45 -15.36
N ALA A 21 14.50 9.60 -15.26
CA ALA A 21 15.34 10.12 -16.34
C ALA A 21 15.26 9.31 -17.63
N GLU A 22 14.99 8.00 -17.57
CA GLU A 22 14.98 7.08 -18.73
C GLU A 22 13.72 6.23 -18.83
N ALA A 23 12.71 6.50 -17.99
CA ALA A 23 11.50 5.70 -17.93
C ALA A 23 10.55 6.00 -19.11
N PRO A 24 9.96 4.97 -19.76
CA PRO A 24 8.90 5.17 -20.74
C PRO A 24 7.73 5.95 -20.15
N ALA A 25 7.04 6.76 -20.97
CA ALA A 25 5.83 7.46 -20.57
C ALA A 25 4.81 6.49 -19.92
N GLY A 26 4.22 6.91 -18.79
CA GLY A 26 3.25 6.10 -18.04
C GLY A 26 3.83 4.94 -17.24
N ALA A 27 5.15 4.69 -17.26
CA ALA A 27 5.74 3.60 -16.50
C ALA A 27 5.57 3.74 -14.97
N ALA A 28 5.59 4.98 -14.45
CA ALA A 28 5.29 5.24 -13.03
C ALA A 28 3.85 4.84 -12.66
N ARG A 29 2.87 5.16 -13.52
CA ARG A 29 1.47 4.77 -13.31
C ARG A 29 1.29 3.25 -13.36
N ARG A 30 1.92 2.58 -14.32
CA ARG A 30 1.88 1.10 -14.42
C ARG A 30 2.46 0.43 -13.17
N GLU A 31 3.58 0.94 -12.68
CA GLU A 31 4.21 0.44 -11.45
C GLU A 31 3.29 0.63 -10.23
N ARG A 32 2.65 1.80 -10.12
CA ARG A 32 1.67 2.07 -9.06
C ARG A 32 0.48 1.10 -9.12
N LEU A 33 -0.07 0.85 -10.31
CA LEU A 33 -1.16 -0.10 -10.49
C LEU A 33 -0.74 -1.54 -10.17
N ALA A 34 0.47 -1.94 -10.57
CA ALA A 34 1.03 -3.26 -10.24
C ALA A 34 1.16 -3.43 -8.71
N ARG A 35 1.61 -2.38 -8.02
CA ARG A 35 1.68 -2.34 -6.56
C ARG A 35 0.31 -2.42 -5.91
N ALA A 36 -0.67 -1.66 -6.39
CA ALA A 36 -2.06 -1.75 -5.89
C ALA A 36 -2.61 -3.18 -6.05
N ALA A 37 -2.36 -3.83 -7.19
CA ALA A 37 -2.77 -5.22 -7.42
C ALA A 37 -2.06 -6.22 -6.49
N PHE A 38 -0.79 -5.99 -6.15
CA PHE A 38 -0.08 -6.78 -5.15
C PHE A 38 -0.64 -6.57 -3.74
N LEU A 39 -0.89 -5.32 -3.36
CA LEU A 39 -1.48 -4.98 -2.07
C LEU A 39 -2.87 -5.59 -1.90
N ASN A 40 -3.71 -5.56 -2.93
CA ASN A 40 -5.05 -6.15 -2.87
C ASN A 40 -5.03 -7.66 -2.61
N ARG A 41 -3.99 -8.37 -3.04
CA ARG A 41 -3.82 -9.78 -2.68
C ARG A 41 -3.52 -9.99 -1.19
N LEU A 42 -2.80 -9.06 -0.55
CA LEU A 42 -2.55 -9.09 0.89
C LEU A 42 -3.77 -8.62 1.69
N LEU A 43 -4.39 -7.52 1.26
CA LEU A 43 -5.51 -6.89 1.96
C LEU A 43 -6.81 -7.70 1.93
N ALA A 44 -6.92 -8.65 0.99
CA ALA A 44 -8.03 -9.59 0.94
C ALA A 44 -8.24 -10.34 2.27
N ALA A 45 -7.16 -10.68 2.98
CA ALA A 45 -7.21 -11.33 4.30
C ALA A 45 -7.91 -10.48 5.37
N TYR A 46 -7.94 -9.15 5.19
CA TYR A 46 -8.55 -8.19 6.10
C TYR A 46 -9.87 -7.61 5.58
N ALA A 47 -10.43 -8.18 4.49
CA ALA A 47 -11.61 -7.64 3.80
C ALA A 47 -11.46 -6.15 3.40
N CYS A 48 -10.24 -5.76 3.04
CA CYS A 48 -9.86 -4.42 2.59
C CYS A 48 -9.33 -4.44 1.15
N SER A 49 -9.35 -3.29 0.50
CA SER A 49 -8.77 -3.09 -0.83
C SER A 49 -8.25 -1.66 -1.01
N VAL A 50 -7.24 -1.48 -1.85
CA VAL A 50 -6.73 -0.18 -2.28
C VAL A 50 -6.98 0.05 -3.78
N SER A 51 -7.24 1.30 -4.14
CA SER A 51 -7.24 1.80 -5.51
C SER A 51 -6.33 3.02 -5.65
N ASP A 52 -5.84 3.27 -6.87
CA ASP A 52 -5.03 4.47 -7.17
C ASP A 52 -5.88 5.74 -7.07
N TRP A 53 -5.36 6.76 -6.37
CA TRP A 53 -5.92 8.10 -6.30
C TRP A 53 -4.99 9.11 -6.97
N GLN A 54 -5.36 9.53 -8.17
CA GLN A 54 -4.71 10.59 -8.93
C GLN A 54 -3.19 10.41 -9.10
N GLY A 55 -2.68 9.19 -9.02
CA GLY A 55 -1.27 8.89 -9.22
C GLY A 55 -0.34 9.34 -8.08
N SER A 56 -0.88 9.80 -6.95
CA SER A 56 -0.10 10.31 -5.81
C SER A 56 -0.50 9.71 -4.46
N ALA A 57 -1.64 9.04 -4.36
CA ALA A 57 -2.12 8.41 -3.14
C ALA A 57 -2.90 7.13 -3.48
N TYR A 58 -3.39 6.46 -2.45
CA TYR A 58 -4.33 5.35 -2.57
C TYR A 58 -5.63 5.68 -1.83
N VAL A 59 -6.74 5.08 -2.25
CA VAL A 59 -7.95 4.99 -1.43
C VAL A 59 -8.03 3.60 -0.85
N LEU A 60 -7.87 3.47 0.47
CA LEU A 60 -8.16 2.25 1.21
C LEU A 60 -9.67 2.16 1.45
N SER A 61 -10.26 1.01 1.16
CA SER A 61 -11.68 0.72 1.35
C SER A 61 -11.86 -0.57 2.12
N SER A 62 -12.88 -0.63 2.97
CA SER A 62 -13.31 -1.84 3.68
C SER A 62 -14.63 -2.37 3.15
N ARG A 63 -14.94 -3.65 3.40
CA ARG A 63 -16.23 -4.26 3.03
C ARG A 63 -17.45 -3.60 3.68
N THR A 64 -17.27 -2.85 4.78
CA THR A 64 -18.35 -2.10 5.44
C THR A 64 -18.59 -0.72 4.81
N GLY A 65 -17.83 -0.35 3.77
CA GLY A 65 -17.96 0.92 3.06
C GLY A 65 -17.14 2.07 3.63
N LYS A 66 -16.38 1.87 4.72
CA LYS A 66 -15.42 2.89 5.20
C LYS A 66 -14.29 3.04 4.19
N THR A 67 -13.93 4.29 3.89
CA THR A 67 -12.83 4.64 2.99
C THR A 67 -11.91 5.70 3.59
N GLU A 68 -10.62 5.59 3.34
CA GLU A 68 -9.61 6.58 3.75
C GLU A 68 -8.56 6.78 2.65
N ILE A 69 -8.07 8.01 2.53
CA ILE A 69 -6.93 8.33 1.67
C ILE A 69 -5.64 7.99 2.42
N VAL A 70 -4.72 7.34 1.73
CA VAL A 70 -3.43 6.88 2.25
C VAL A 70 -2.32 7.30 1.31
N ASN A 71 -1.30 7.97 1.85
CA ASN A 71 -0.24 8.59 1.06
C ASN A 71 0.84 7.60 0.66
N ASP A 72 1.12 6.62 1.52
CA ASP A 72 2.18 5.65 1.29
C ASP A 72 1.85 4.26 1.87
N LEU A 73 2.78 3.33 1.64
CA LEU A 73 2.66 1.94 2.06
C LEU A 73 2.72 1.75 3.59
N GLY A 74 3.40 2.64 4.32
CA GLY A 74 3.48 2.59 5.78
C GLY A 74 2.14 2.95 6.43
N GLU A 75 1.48 3.97 5.92
CA GLU A 75 0.16 4.38 6.42
C GLU A 75 -0.92 3.30 6.20
N ILE A 76 -0.84 2.53 5.10
CA ILE A 76 -1.84 1.48 4.77
C ILE A 76 -2.07 0.52 5.95
N TRP A 77 -1.00 0.02 6.58
CA TRP A 77 -1.14 -0.96 7.65
C TRP A 77 -1.78 -0.37 8.91
N GLN A 78 -1.38 0.85 9.27
CA GLN A 78 -1.98 1.57 10.40
C GLN A 78 -3.47 1.81 10.18
N LYS A 79 -3.87 2.16 8.95
CA LYS A 79 -5.27 2.38 8.60
C LYS A 79 -6.07 1.08 8.54
N VAL A 80 -5.49 -0.01 8.07
CA VAL A 80 -6.13 -1.34 8.12
C VAL A 80 -6.40 -1.74 9.57
N GLU A 81 -5.43 -1.57 10.47
CA GLU A 81 -5.61 -1.84 11.90
C GLU A 81 -6.74 -0.99 12.49
N ALA A 82 -6.75 0.31 12.22
CA ALA A 82 -7.82 1.21 12.68
C ALA A 82 -9.21 0.85 12.12
N MET A 83 -9.29 0.40 10.87
CA MET A 83 -10.56 0.04 10.23
C MET A 83 -11.11 -1.31 10.69
N THR A 84 -10.23 -2.27 10.95
CA THR A 84 -10.59 -3.68 11.18
C THR A 84 -10.48 -4.11 12.65
N GLY A 85 -9.72 -3.36 13.46
CA GLY A 85 -9.35 -3.75 14.82
C GLY A 85 -8.34 -4.89 14.91
N VAL A 86 -7.83 -5.37 13.77
CA VAL A 86 -6.85 -6.46 13.68
C VAL A 86 -5.51 -5.87 13.32
N ARG A 87 -4.47 -6.16 14.10
CA ARG A 87 -3.09 -5.74 13.81
C ARG A 87 -2.56 -6.50 12.58
N PRO A 88 -2.39 -5.85 11.41
CA PRO A 88 -1.96 -6.54 10.21
C PRO A 88 -0.47 -6.84 10.30
N ASP A 89 -0.11 -8.08 9.95
CA ASP A 89 1.29 -8.45 9.72
C ASP A 89 1.44 -8.86 8.25
N PRO A 90 2.06 -8.01 7.40
CA PRO A 90 2.21 -8.30 5.98
C PRO A 90 3.20 -9.46 5.70
N LEU A 91 4.06 -9.82 6.66
CA LEU A 91 5.05 -10.89 6.50
C LEU A 91 4.42 -12.26 6.76
N THR A 92 3.44 -12.37 7.67
CA THR A 92 2.78 -13.66 7.97
C THR A 92 1.87 -14.16 6.84
N LEU A 93 1.31 -13.26 6.04
CA LEU A 93 0.37 -13.56 4.94
C LEU A 93 0.99 -14.35 3.79
N ARG A 94 2.32 -14.45 3.71
CA ARG A 94 3.05 -15.20 2.67
C ARG A 94 3.37 -16.64 3.08
N PHE A 95 3.22 -16.99 4.36
CA PHE A 95 3.58 -18.30 4.89
C PHE A 95 2.37 -19.20 5.19
N THR A 96 1.16 -18.66 5.07
CA THR A 96 -0.09 -19.41 5.27
C THR A 96 -0.66 -19.86 3.92
N ASP A 97 -0.10 -20.95 3.36
CA ASP A 97 -0.95 -21.83 2.54
C ASP A 97 -2.01 -22.37 3.49
N ALA A 98 -3.27 -21.95 3.33
CA ALA A 98 -4.45 -22.42 4.05
C ALA A 98 -4.19 -23.15 5.39
N GLY A 99 -4.05 -22.41 6.48
CA GLY A 99 -4.18 -22.97 7.84
C GLY A 99 -2.87 -23.11 8.62
N VAL A 100 -2.33 -22.00 9.11
CA VAL A 100 -1.61 -21.97 10.39
C VAL A 100 -1.99 -20.66 11.09
N ALA A 101 -2.76 -20.77 12.16
CA ALA A 101 -2.99 -19.67 13.09
C ALA A 101 -1.66 -19.29 13.73
N TYR A 102 -1.23 -18.04 13.56
CA TYR A 102 -0.19 -17.45 14.40
C TYR A 102 -0.80 -17.21 15.78
N ALA A 103 -0.81 -18.27 16.60
CA ALA A 103 -1.17 -18.19 18.00
C ALA A 103 -0.14 -17.34 18.74
N SER A 104 -0.66 -16.36 19.50
CA SER A 104 -0.07 -15.72 20.68
C SER A 104 1.46 -15.58 20.71
N ALA A 105 1.93 -14.36 20.42
CA ALA A 105 3.15 -13.86 21.03
C ALA A 105 2.80 -12.60 21.82
N ASP A 106 2.40 -12.85 23.07
CA ASP A 106 2.67 -12.06 24.26
C ASP A 106 3.44 -10.76 24.02
N HIS A 107 2.81 -9.63 24.33
CA HIS A 107 3.50 -8.40 24.69
C HIS A 107 3.05 -8.05 26.10
N GLY A 108 3.87 -8.44 27.07
CA GLY A 108 3.85 -7.86 28.42
C GLY A 108 4.41 -6.45 28.42
#